data_AF-A0A959PKP3-F1
#
_entry.id   AF-A0A959PKP3-F1
#
_cell.length_a   1.000
_cell.length_b   1.000
_cell.length_c   1.000
_cell.angle_alpha   90.00
_cell.angle_beta   90.00
_cell.angle_gamma   90.00
#
_symmetry.space_group_name_H-M   'P 1'
#
loop_
_entity.id
_entity.type
_entity.pdbx_description
1 polymer ?
#
loop_
_entity_poly.entity_id
_entity_poly.type
_entity_poly.pdbx_seq_one_letter_code
_entity_poly.pdbx_strand_id
1 'polypeptide(L)'
;MSKKRFSEGFDSLFSGDDFFKEEVVEQKTESTSAKHKAGAFRKSAASKKFASGLESLLSEAFEEEVKDQLTGKKGETPSANQRKAFGGLDSLIRSTIDPKQMRKADKDARRLTILLDAEKVEQLKDIAKMEKTYLKYIIRDIVAEYLKSRGK
;
A
#
# COMPACT_ATOMS: atom_id res chain seq x y z
N MET A 1 33.96 15.54 23.90
CA MET A 1 32.74 15.16 23.16
C MET A 1 33.04 13.94 22.28
N SER A 2 32.79 12.74 22.77
CA SER A 2 33.03 11.49 22.03
C SER A 2 31.88 11.23 21.05
N LYS A 3 32.21 11.15 19.76
CA LYS A 3 31.24 10.79 18.71
C LYS A 3 31.05 9.27 18.75
N LYS A 4 30.03 8.78 19.45
CA LYS A 4 29.66 7.36 19.45
C LYS A 4 29.37 6.92 18.01
N ARG A 5 30.05 5.88 17.53
CA ARG A 5 29.86 5.35 16.18
C ARG A 5 28.79 4.28 16.24
N PHE A 6 27.65 4.55 15.60
CA PHE A 6 26.50 3.65 15.50
C PHE A 6 26.80 2.31 14.78
N SER A 7 28.01 2.14 14.25
CA SER A 7 28.44 0.93 13.54
C SER A 7 28.90 -0.20 14.46
N GLU A 8 29.26 0.09 15.72
CA GLU A 8 29.67 -0.97 16.67
C GLU A 8 28.42 -1.62 17.28
N GLY A 9 28.15 -2.87 16.89
CA GLY A 9 27.09 -3.71 17.45
C GLY A 9 25.99 -4.12 16.47
N PHE A 10 25.93 -3.52 15.27
CA PHE A 10 24.96 -3.94 14.24
C PHE A 10 25.38 -5.26 13.56
N ASP A 11 26.69 -5.48 13.42
CA ASP A 11 27.25 -6.67 12.77
C ASP A 11 26.96 -7.97 13.53
N SER A 12 26.77 -7.88 14.86
CA SER A 12 26.42 -9.03 15.70
C SER A 12 24.97 -9.50 15.54
N LEU A 13 24.08 -8.70 14.92
CA LEU A 13 22.71 -9.11 14.59
C LEU A 13 22.63 -9.94 13.31
N PHE A 14 23.59 -9.75 12.38
CA PHE A 14 23.61 -10.45 11.09
C PHE A 14 24.63 -11.59 11.04
N SER A 15 25.62 -11.59 11.94
CA SER A 15 26.60 -12.68 12.07
C SER A 15 26.09 -13.87 12.90
N GLY A 16 24.86 -13.82 13.41
CA GLY A 16 24.21 -14.97 14.03
C GLY A 16 23.59 -15.85 12.97
N ASP A 17 24.25 -16.96 12.64
CA ASP A 17 23.79 -18.02 11.70
C ASP A 17 22.46 -18.71 12.10
N ASP A 18 21.74 -18.19 13.10
CA ASP A 18 20.42 -18.67 13.53
C ASP A 18 19.26 -18.12 12.67
N PHE A 19 19.49 -17.12 11.80
CA PHE A 19 18.41 -16.53 11.00
C PHE A 19 17.97 -17.40 9.81
N PHE A 20 18.81 -18.35 9.37
CA PHE A 20 18.53 -19.27 8.26
C PHE A 20 18.22 -20.71 8.70
N LYS A 21 18.12 -20.98 10.01
CA LYS A 21 17.54 -22.24 10.47
C LYS A 21 16.03 -22.17 10.40
N GLU A 22 15.52 -22.57 9.25
CA GLU A 22 14.19 -23.15 9.08
C GLU A 22 14.10 -24.41 9.98
N GLU A 23 13.88 -24.19 11.27
CA GLU A 23 13.60 -25.26 12.22
C GLU A 23 12.09 -25.41 12.33
N VAL A 24 11.58 -26.42 11.63
CA VAL A 24 10.26 -27.02 11.84
C VAL A 24 10.20 -27.46 13.31
N VAL A 25 9.63 -26.64 14.19
CA VAL A 25 9.42 -27.00 15.60
C VAL A 25 8.15 -27.83 15.71
N GLU A 26 8.34 -29.15 15.57
CA GLU A 26 7.50 -30.15 16.23
C GLU A 26 7.56 -29.95 17.75
N GLN A 27 6.40 -30.05 18.40
CA GLN A 27 6.28 -30.08 19.84
C GLN A 27 7.10 -31.23 20.43
N LYS A 28 8.08 -30.91 21.29
CA LYS A 28 8.41 -31.77 22.42
C LYS A 28 8.93 -30.97 23.60
N THR A 29 8.25 -31.20 24.72
CA THR A 29 8.65 -30.90 26.08
C THR A 29 10.06 -31.42 26.35
N GLU A 30 10.93 -30.62 26.96
CA GLU A 30 11.55 -30.96 28.25
C GLU A 30 12.43 -29.84 28.80
N SER A 31 12.36 -29.75 30.12
CA SER A 31 13.02 -28.83 31.03
C SER A 31 14.53 -29.01 31.10
N THR A 32 15.29 -27.93 31.15
CA THR A 32 16.51 -27.88 31.98
C THR A 32 16.61 -26.57 32.74
N SER A 33 16.84 -26.74 34.04
CA SER A 33 16.97 -25.74 35.08
C SER A 33 18.34 -25.06 35.06
N ALA A 34 18.38 -23.73 35.15
CA ALA A 34 19.53 -23.03 35.72
C ALA A 34 19.07 -21.79 36.49
N LYS A 35 19.33 -21.81 37.80
CA LYS A 35 19.08 -20.73 38.75
C LYS A 35 19.87 -19.47 38.36
N HIS A 36 19.17 -18.37 38.12
CA HIS A 36 19.70 -17.02 38.33
C HIS A 36 18.80 -16.22 39.27
N LYS A 37 19.48 -15.37 40.03
CA LYS A 37 19.11 -14.86 41.36
C LYS A 37 17.88 -13.95 41.34
N ALA A 38 17.17 -13.97 42.47
CA ALA A 38 16.02 -13.14 42.78
C ALA A 38 16.28 -11.64 42.52
N GLY A 39 15.61 -11.11 41.51
CA GLY A 39 15.19 -9.72 41.46
C GLY A 39 13.66 -9.74 41.47
N ALA A 40 13.05 -9.23 42.53
CA ALA A 40 11.60 -9.12 42.63
C ALA A 40 11.08 -8.26 41.45
N PHE A 41 10.64 -8.91 40.38
CA PHE A 41 9.90 -8.26 39.32
C PHE A 41 8.59 -7.78 39.95
N ARG A 42 8.54 -6.49 40.26
CA ARG A 42 7.27 -5.80 40.50
C ARG A 42 6.45 -6.05 39.24
N LYS A 43 5.51 -7.01 39.30
CA LYS A 43 4.52 -7.23 38.25
C LYS A 43 3.74 -5.92 38.15
N SER A 44 4.22 -5.04 37.27
CA SER A 44 3.61 -3.76 36.99
C SER A 44 2.15 -4.02 36.66
N ALA A 45 1.24 -3.46 37.44
CA ALA A 45 -0.20 -3.53 37.20
C ALA A 45 -0.61 -2.97 35.82
N ALA A 46 0.34 -2.42 35.05
CA ALA A 46 0.17 -2.01 33.66
C ALA A 46 -0.01 -3.18 32.68
N SER A 47 0.50 -4.39 32.94
CA SER A 47 0.33 -5.52 32.00
C SER A 47 -1.10 -6.08 31.98
N LYS A 48 -1.86 -5.90 33.08
CA LYS A 48 -3.29 -6.27 33.16
C LYS A 48 -4.20 -5.24 32.49
N LYS A 49 -3.76 -3.97 32.45
CA LYS A 49 -4.49 -2.87 31.79
C LYS A 49 -4.33 -2.89 30.28
N PHE A 50 -3.30 -3.57 29.77
CA PHE A 50 -3.09 -3.74 28.34
C PHE A 50 -4.13 -4.68 27.72
N ALA A 51 -4.37 -5.84 28.33
CA ALA A 51 -5.39 -6.77 27.87
C ALA A 51 -6.80 -6.15 27.89
N SER A 52 -7.15 -5.41 28.95
CA SER A 52 -8.43 -4.68 29.01
C SER A 52 -8.51 -3.53 27.99
N GLY A 53 -7.37 -2.89 27.67
CA GLY A 53 -7.31 -1.85 26.64
C GLY A 53 -7.51 -2.42 25.24
N LEU A 54 -6.97 -3.62 24.97
CA LEU A 54 -7.20 -4.32 23.70
C LEU A 54 -8.65 -4.79 23.56
N GLU A 55 -9.23 -5.33 24.63
CA GLU A 55 -10.63 -5.77 24.63
C GLU A 55 -11.57 -4.58 24.36
N SER A 56 -11.29 -3.43 24.98
CA SER A 56 -12.06 -2.20 24.75
C SER A 56 -11.92 -1.69 23.31
N LEU A 57 -10.70 -1.72 22.75
CA LEU A 57 -10.44 -1.26 21.37
C LEU A 57 -11.11 -2.18 20.34
N LEU A 58 -11.05 -3.49 20.55
CA LEU A 58 -11.69 -4.47 19.67
C LEU A 58 -13.21 -4.37 19.74
N SER A 59 -13.77 -4.21 20.94
CA SER A 59 -15.21 -4.03 21.13
C SER A 59 -15.71 -2.77 20.43
N GLU A 60 -14.96 -1.66 20.54
CA GLU A 60 -15.30 -0.40 19.87
C GLU A 60 -15.26 -0.54 18.33
N ALA A 61 -14.26 -1.24 17.78
CA ALA A 61 -14.17 -1.51 16.34
C ALA A 61 -15.32 -2.41 15.83
N PHE A 62 -15.72 -3.43 16.59
CA PHE A 62 -16.85 -4.28 16.24
C PHE A 62 -18.19 -3.53 16.32
N GLU A 63 -18.39 -2.70 17.34
CA GLU A 63 -19.58 -1.87 17.46
C GLU A 63 -19.68 -0.85 16.31
N GLU A 64 -18.57 -0.26 15.88
CA GLU A 64 -18.51 0.65 14.74
C GLU A 64 -18.83 -0.09 13.42
N GLU A 65 -18.27 -1.28 13.20
CA GLU A 65 -18.52 -2.09 12.01
C GLU A 65 -19.97 -2.60 11.94
N VAL A 66 -20.56 -3.03 13.07
CA VAL A 66 -21.97 -3.45 13.13
C VAL A 66 -22.90 -2.25 12.93
N LYS A 67 -22.57 -1.08 13.48
CA LYS A 67 -23.34 0.15 13.28
C LYS A 67 -23.29 0.63 11.83
N ASP A 68 -22.14 0.52 11.16
CA ASP A 68 -22.02 0.82 9.74
C ASP A 68 -22.82 -0.17 8.86
N GLN A 69 -22.87 -1.45 9.23
CA GLN A 69 -23.71 -2.45 8.55
C GLN A 69 -25.22 -2.20 8.76
N LEU A 70 -25.64 -1.82 9.97
CA LEU A 70 -27.05 -1.57 10.29
C LEU A 70 -27.58 -0.23 9.76
N THR A 71 -26.72 0.79 9.62
CA THR A 71 -27.12 2.12 9.12
C THR A 71 -27.11 2.23 7.60
N GLY A 72 -26.87 1.14 6.87
CA GLY A 72 -27.03 1.08 5.41
C GLY A 72 -26.05 1.96 4.64
N LYS A 73 -25.02 2.52 5.29
CA LYS A 73 -23.88 3.10 4.60
C LYS A 73 -23.05 1.94 4.06
N LYS A 74 -23.40 1.51 2.86
CA LYS A 74 -22.67 0.54 2.05
C LYS A 74 -21.23 1.05 1.84
N GLY A 75 -20.37 0.79 2.81
CA GLY A 75 -18.93 0.85 2.64
C GLY A 75 -18.57 -0.21 1.62
N GLU A 76 -18.00 0.21 0.50
CA GLU A 76 -17.40 -0.69 -0.48
C GLU A 76 -16.46 -1.65 0.27
N THR A 77 -16.76 -2.95 0.21
CA THR A 77 -15.85 -3.97 0.73
C THR A 77 -14.49 -3.78 0.05
N PRO A 78 -13.41 -3.46 0.77
CA PRO A 78 -12.11 -3.38 0.14
C PRO A 78 -11.73 -4.79 -0.33
N SER A 79 -11.57 -4.94 -1.63
CA SER A 79 -11.06 -6.17 -2.26
C SER A 79 -9.81 -6.64 -1.53
N ALA A 80 -9.73 -7.95 -1.24
CA ALA A 80 -8.66 -8.58 -0.46
C ALA A 80 -7.23 -8.32 -0.97
N ASN A 81 -7.07 -7.77 -2.19
CA ASN A 81 -5.79 -7.37 -2.76
C ASN A 81 -5.31 -5.94 -2.40
N GLN A 82 -6.09 -5.13 -1.66
CA GLN A 82 -5.70 -3.75 -1.30
C GLN A 82 -5.00 -3.61 0.06
N ARG A 83 -4.82 -4.70 0.82
CA ARG A 83 -4.15 -4.66 2.13
C ARG A 83 -2.62 -4.70 2.07
N LYS A 84 -2.00 -4.15 1.02
CA LYS A 84 -0.56 -3.84 1.08
C LYS A 84 -0.43 -2.56 1.88
N ALA A 85 0.07 -2.69 3.10
CA ALA A 85 0.25 -1.63 4.07
C ALA A 85 0.97 -0.41 3.47
N PHE A 86 0.22 0.56 2.95
CA PHE A 86 0.67 1.92 2.69
C PHE A 86 0.55 2.78 3.97
N GLY A 87 0.76 2.18 5.13
CA GLY A 87 0.80 2.85 6.42
C GLY A 87 2.24 3.14 6.82
N GLY A 88 2.88 4.10 6.19
CA GLY A 88 4.27 4.43 6.49
C GLY A 88 4.80 5.65 5.74
N LEU A 89 6.07 5.99 5.98
CA LEU A 89 6.81 7.11 5.38
C LEU A 89 6.68 7.13 3.84
N ASP A 90 6.58 5.97 3.20
CA ASP A 90 6.35 5.83 1.76
C ASP A 90 5.01 6.44 1.27
N SER A 91 3.97 6.41 2.12
CA SER A 91 2.69 7.08 1.86
C SER A 91 2.84 8.60 1.90
N LEU A 92 3.61 9.11 2.86
CA LEU A 92 3.95 10.52 2.96
C LEU A 92 4.78 10.97 1.76
N ILE A 93 5.80 10.18 1.39
CA ILE A 93 6.67 10.42 0.23
C ILE A 93 5.85 10.46 -1.07
N ARG A 94 4.94 9.51 -1.29
CA ARG A 94 4.03 9.54 -2.45
C ARG A 94 3.13 10.77 -2.48
N SER A 95 2.63 11.20 -1.32
CA SER A 95 1.79 12.40 -1.22
C SER A 95 2.54 13.70 -1.51
N THR A 96 3.86 13.73 -1.24
CA THR A 96 4.69 14.93 -1.39
C THR A 96 5.42 15.02 -2.73
N ILE A 97 5.65 13.88 -3.42
CA ILE A 97 6.40 13.87 -4.68
C ILE A 97 5.60 14.46 -5.85
N ASP A 98 4.26 14.35 -5.90
CA ASP A 98 3.45 15.13 -6.84
C ASP A 98 1.92 14.97 -6.60
N PRO A 99 1.24 15.89 -5.89
CA PRO A 99 -0.20 15.81 -5.69
C PRO A 99 -1.01 15.99 -6.99
N LYS A 100 -0.37 16.50 -8.05
CA LYS A 100 -1.00 16.75 -9.36
C LYS A 100 -1.07 15.51 -10.25
N GLN A 101 -0.15 14.55 -10.09
CA GLN A 101 -0.13 13.33 -10.91
C GLN A 101 -1.13 12.28 -10.40
N MET A 102 -1.35 12.21 -9.09
CA MET A 102 -2.21 11.18 -8.48
C MET A 102 -3.72 11.44 -8.65
N ARG A 103 -4.13 12.68 -8.95
CA ARG A 103 -5.55 13.09 -9.06
C ARG A 103 -6.13 13.10 -10.48
N LYS A 104 -5.40 12.64 -11.49
CA LYS A 104 -5.92 12.50 -12.86
C LYS A 104 -5.89 11.06 -13.34
N ALA A 105 -6.39 10.13 -12.52
CA ALA A 105 -7.07 9.01 -13.14
C ALA A 105 -8.25 9.61 -13.92
N ASP A 106 -8.37 9.28 -15.21
CA ASP A 106 -9.38 9.78 -16.13
C ASP A 106 -10.80 9.40 -15.68
N LYS A 107 -11.31 10.01 -14.60
CA LYS A 107 -12.62 9.68 -14.00
C LYS A 107 -13.78 9.91 -14.97
N ASP A 108 -13.56 10.70 -16.03
CA ASP A 108 -14.55 11.02 -17.06
C ASP A 108 -14.23 10.45 -18.45
N ALA A 109 -13.27 9.52 -18.58
CA ALA A 109 -12.99 8.89 -19.87
C ALA A 109 -14.15 7.99 -20.30
N ARG A 110 -14.81 8.37 -21.39
CA ARG A 110 -15.80 7.51 -22.08
C ARG A 110 -15.12 6.74 -23.21
N ARG A 111 -15.42 5.45 -23.31
CA ARG A 111 -14.97 4.62 -24.44
C ARG A 111 -15.75 5.01 -25.69
N LEU A 112 -15.02 5.33 -26.76
CA LEU A 112 -15.55 5.60 -28.08
C LEU A 112 -15.10 4.48 -29.03
N THR A 113 -16.04 3.89 -29.76
CA THR A 113 -15.73 2.99 -30.88
C THR A 113 -15.97 3.78 -32.16
N ILE A 114 -14.92 3.96 -32.97
CA ILE A 114 -14.99 4.66 -34.25
C ILE A 114 -14.76 3.64 -35.36
N LEU A 115 -15.55 3.74 -36.43
CA LEU A 115 -15.30 3.02 -37.67
C LEU A 115 -14.59 3.98 -38.63
N LEU A 116 -13.45 3.55 -39.16
CA LEU A 116 -12.60 4.31 -40.07
C LEU A 116 -12.23 3.42 -41.25
N ASP A 117 -11.99 4.03 -42.40
CA ASP A 117 -11.50 3.31 -43.58
C ASP A 117 -10.10 2.74 -43.30
N ALA A 118 -9.80 1.56 -43.86
CA ALA A 118 -8.54 0.87 -43.61
C ALA A 118 -7.31 1.73 -43.98
N GLU A 119 -7.37 2.43 -45.11
CA GLU A 119 -6.30 3.31 -45.60
C GLU A 119 -5.97 4.43 -44.61
N LYS A 120 -7.00 5.05 -44.01
CA LYS A 120 -6.83 6.13 -43.03
C LYS A 120 -6.22 5.61 -41.73
N VAL A 121 -6.55 4.38 -41.33
CA VAL A 121 -5.96 3.73 -40.16
C VAL A 121 -4.47 3.45 -40.38
N GLU A 122 -4.07 3.04 -41.58
CA GLU A 122 -2.65 2.84 -41.91
C GLU A 122 -1.87 4.14 -41.86
N GLN A 123 -2.39 5.21 -42.46
CA GLN A 123 -1.78 6.54 -42.38
C GLN A 123 -1.61 7.02 -40.93
N LEU A 124 -2.64 6.87 -40.09
CA LEU A 124 -2.55 7.24 -38.67
C LEU A 124 -1.53 6.38 -37.89
N LYS A 125 -1.37 5.09 -38.25
CA LYS A 125 -0.34 4.23 -37.66
C LYS A 125 1.06 4.69 -38.04
N ASP A 126 1.27 5.13 -39.28
CA ASP A 126 2.58 5.60 -39.71
C ASP A 126 2.95 6.93 -39.06
N ILE A 127 1.99 7.85 -38.91
CA ILE A 127 2.17 9.06 -38.11
C ILE A 127 2.53 8.72 -36.65
N ALA A 128 1.84 7.74 -36.05
CA ALA A 128 2.15 7.29 -34.68
C ALA A 128 3.57 6.76 -34.53
N LYS A 129 4.07 6.00 -35.51
CA LYS A 129 5.44 5.50 -35.51
C LYS A 129 6.45 6.65 -35.62
N MET A 130 6.20 7.63 -36.49
CA MET A 130 7.08 8.79 -36.66
C MET A 130 7.18 9.63 -35.39
N GLU A 131 6.05 9.89 -34.73
CA GLU A 131 5.98 10.67 -33.50
C GLU A 131 6.38 9.89 -32.24
N LYS A 132 6.56 8.56 -32.34
CA LYS A 132 6.81 7.64 -31.22
C LYS A 132 5.73 7.73 -30.13
N THR A 133 4.49 7.98 -30.54
CA THR A 133 3.33 8.08 -29.66
C THR A 133 2.34 6.95 -29.92
N TYR A 134 1.39 6.75 -29.00
CA TYR A 134 0.31 5.79 -29.21
C TYR A 134 -0.78 6.41 -30.08
N LEU A 135 -1.38 5.60 -30.96
CA LEU A 135 -2.51 5.99 -31.82
C LEU A 135 -3.65 6.68 -31.07
N LYS A 136 -3.93 6.27 -29.82
CA LYS A 136 -4.97 6.89 -28.98
C LYS A 136 -4.72 8.38 -28.70
N TYR A 137 -3.46 8.81 -28.63
CA TYR A 137 -3.11 10.21 -28.35
C TYR A 137 -3.26 11.06 -29.59
N ILE A 138 -2.85 10.56 -30.75
CA ILE A 138 -3.06 11.24 -32.04
C ILE A 138 -4.56 11.44 -32.30
N ILE A 139 -5.37 10.40 -32.06
CA ILE A 139 -6.84 10.52 -32.19
C ILE A 139 -7.39 11.55 -31.20
N ARG A 140 -6.88 11.59 -29.96
CA ARG A 140 -7.28 12.59 -28.95
C ARG A 140 -6.98 14.01 -29.43
N ASP A 141 -5.82 14.23 -30.02
CA ASP A 141 -5.37 15.55 -30.47
C ASP A 141 -6.17 16.02 -31.70
N ILE A 142 -6.40 15.13 -32.67
CA ILE A 142 -7.26 15.42 -33.84
C ILE A 142 -8.69 15.79 -33.37
N VAL A 143 -9.27 15.01 -32.45
CA VAL A 143 -10.60 15.31 -31.92
C VAL A 143 -10.60 16.63 -31.15
N ALA A 144 -9.56 16.91 -30.36
CA ALA A 144 -9.44 18.17 -29.63
C ALA A 144 -9.32 19.38 -30.58
N GLU A 145 -8.57 19.26 -31.66
CA GLU A 145 -8.43 20.28 -32.70
C GLU A 145 -9.76 20.49 -33.45
N TYR A 146 -10.44 19.41 -33.82
CA TYR A 146 -11.76 19.47 -34.46
C TYR A 146 -12.80 20.15 -33.57
N LEU A 147 -12.81 19.87 -32.26
CA LEU A 147 -13.71 20.53 -31.31
C LEU A 147 -13.40 22.02 -31.16
N LYS A 148 -12.12 22.41 -31.19
CA LYS A 148 -11.71 23.83 -31.16
C LYS A 148 -12.13 24.57 -32.43
N SER A 149 -12.00 23.95 -33.60
CA SER A 149 -12.35 24.57 -34.88
C SER A 149 -13.87 24.65 -35.10
N ARG A 150 -14.62 23.65 -34.62
CA ARG A 150 -16.09 23.59 -34.70
C ARG A 150 -16.80 24.37 -33.58
N GLY A 151 -16.12 24.66 -32.47
CA GLY A 151 -16.64 25.39 -31.31
C GLY A 151 -16.84 26.89 -31.53
N LYS A 152 -17.48 27.29 -32.63
CA LYS A 152 -18.20 28.55 -32.79
C LYS A 152 -19.70 28.30 -32.72
#